data_AF-A0AAW0ZRM2-F1
#
_entry.id   AF-A0AAW0ZRM2-F1
#
_cell.length_a   1.000
_cell.length_b   1.000
_cell.length_c   1.000
_cell.angle_alpha   90.00
_cell.angle_beta   90.00
_cell.angle_gamma   90.00
#
_symmetry.space_group_name_H-M   'P 1'
#
loop_
_entity.id
_entity.type
_entity.pdbx_description
1 polymer ?
#
loop_
_entity_poly.entity_id
_entity_poly.type
_entity_poly.pdbx_seq_one_letter_code
_entity_poly.pdbx_strand_id
1 'polypeptide(L)'
;MHRLSNELPRAIRQQQCGRGIRRTAAVGHAGMANCALHQCSMCGKTYSWKSSYHRHLREECGNQQRVKCKNCGRQYRWRDSLNRHLKYECGVEPKYMCSACGRKFRHKQLLTSHLRKFH
;
A
#
# COMPACT_ATOMS: atom_id res chain seq x y z
N MET A 1 47.05 -12.42 3.71
CA MET A 1 46.00 -12.02 4.67
C MET A 1 45.04 -11.06 3.99
N HIS A 2 43.74 -11.35 4.11
CA HIS A 2 42.56 -10.51 3.86
C HIS A 2 42.25 -9.95 2.46
N ARG A 3 41.15 -10.50 1.91
CA ARG A 3 40.20 -9.90 0.97
C ARG A 3 39.83 -8.47 1.40
N LEU A 4 39.68 -7.57 0.43
CA LEU A 4 38.68 -6.50 0.50
C LEU A 4 37.97 -6.41 -0.85
N SER A 5 36.88 -7.14 -0.95
CA SER A 5 35.86 -7.01 -2.00
C SER A 5 35.14 -5.68 -1.79
N ASN A 6 35.18 -4.79 -2.77
CA ASN A 6 34.46 -3.51 -2.74
C ASN A 6 33.56 -3.44 -3.98
N GLU A 7 32.45 -4.20 -3.93
CA GLU A 7 31.44 -4.23 -4.99
C GLU A 7 30.28 -3.31 -4.59
N LEU A 8 30.19 -2.14 -5.24
CA LEU A 8 29.06 -1.23 -5.12
C LEU A 8 27.81 -1.79 -5.84
N PRO A 9 26.57 -1.54 -5.33
CA PRO A 9 25.38 -2.23 -5.83
C PRO A 9 24.92 -1.72 -7.21
N ARG A 10 24.84 -2.64 -8.19
CA ARG A 10 24.27 -2.37 -9.51
C ARG A 10 22.77 -2.06 -9.41
N ALA A 11 22.40 -0.90 -9.95
CA ALA A 11 21.03 -0.44 -10.11
C ALA A 11 20.20 -1.42 -10.97
N ILE A 12 19.07 -1.90 -10.43
CA ILE A 12 18.15 -2.80 -11.15
C ILE A 12 17.19 -1.96 -11.98
N ARG A 13 17.38 -2.02 -13.31
CA ARG A 13 16.53 -1.42 -14.35
C ARG A 13 15.15 -2.10 -14.34
N GLN A 14 14.10 -1.35 -14.01
CA GLN A 14 12.71 -1.81 -14.10
C GLN A 14 12.27 -1.84 -15.56
N GLN A 15 11.98 -3.03 -16.10
CA GLN A 15 11.25 -3.17 -17.36
C GLN A 15 9.79 -3.52 -17.05
N GLN A 16 8.88 -2.68 -17.55
CA GLN A 16 7.44 -2.92 -17.50
C GLN A 16 7.07 -3.92 -18.58
N CYS A 17 6.29 -4.95 -18.24
CA CYS A 17 5.50 -5.68 -19.22
C CYS A 17 4.09 -5.90 -18.68
N GLY A 18 3.11 -5.49 -19.47
CA GLY A 18 1.70 -5.46 -19.11
C GLY A 18 0.90 -6.68 -19.56
N ARG A 19 -0.31 -6.73 -18.99
CA ARG A 19 -1.56 -7.37 -19.47
C ARG A 19 -1.66 -8.90 -19.41
N GLY A 20 -2.11 -9.36 -18.25
CA GLY A 20 -3.42 -10.00 -18.01
C GLY A 20 -3.87 -11.19 -18.85
N ILE A 21 -4.00 -12.37 -18.22
CA ILE A 21 -5.02 -13.40 -18.53
C ILE A 21 -5.44 -14.11 -17.22
N ARG A 22 -6.74 -14.42 -17.08
CA ARG A 22 -7.36 -15.13 -15.93
C ARG A 22 -7.39 -16.66 -16.17
N ARG A 23 -6.98 -17.43 -15.14
CA ARG A 23 -7.32 -18.81 -14.68
C ARG A 23 -7.51 -19.93 -15.74
N THR A 24 -6.92 -21.12 -15.60
CA THR A 24 -7.46 -22.28 -14.81
C THR A 24 -6.37 -23.33 -14.48
N ALA A 25 -6.77 -24.41 -13.79
CA ALA A 25 -5.95 -25.37 -13.05
C ALA A 25 -4.93 -26.23 -13.84
N ALA A 26 -3.87 -26.57 -13.11
CA ALA A 26 -2.94 -27.72 -13.18
C ALA A 26 -2.58 -28.32 -14.56
N VAL A 27 -1.37 -27.99 -15.05
CA VAL A 27 -0.41 -28.97 -15.59
C VAL A 27 1.00 -28.45 -15.29
N GLY A 28 1.92 -29.34 -14.94
CA GLY A 28 3.35 -29.03 -14.83
C GLY A 28 3.97 -28.63 -16.17
N HIS A 29 5.31 -28.62 -16.18
CA HIS A 29 6.23 -28.26 -17.27
C HIS A 29 6.80 -26.84 -17.15
N ALA A 30 7.96 -26.80 -16.48
CA ALA A 30 9.23 -26.40 -17.07
C ALA A 30 9.14 -25.36 -18.20
N GLY A 31 9.56 -24.12 -17.92
CA GLY A 31 9.71 -23.12 -18.98
C GLY A 31 9.59 -21.65 -18.59
N MET A 32 9.47 -21.28 -17.31
CA MET A 32 9.39 -19.86 -16.91
C MET A 32 10.74 -19.31 -16.43
N ALA A 33 11.78 -19.45 -17.27
CA ALA A 33 13.09 -18.86 -17.04
C ALA A 33 13.11 -17.36 -17.35
N ASN A 34 12.34 -16.54 -16.60
CA ASN A 34 12.59 -15.10 -16.35
C ASN A 34 11.50 -14.35 -15.55
N CYS A 35 10.52 -15.03 -14.93
CA CYS A 35 9.56 -14.32 -14.09
C CYS A 35 10.15 -14.07 -12.71
N ALA A 36 10.42 -12.80 -12.36
CA ALA A 36 10.84 -12.41 -11.02
C ALA A 36 9.79 -12.87 -10.00
N LEU A 37 10.12 -13.90 -9.22
CA LEU A 37 9.26 -14.46 -8.19
C LEU A 37 9.33 -13.59 -6.92
N HIS A 38 8.20 -13.42 -6.24
CA HIS A 38 8.14 -12.78 -4.94
C HIS A 38 8.25 -13.84 -3.84
N GLN A 39 9.40 -13.88 -3.15
CA GLN A 39 9.64 -14.81 -2.05
C GLN A 39 9.25 -14.21 -0.70
N CYS A 40 8.60 -15.00 0.14
CA CYS A 40 8.35 -14.65 1.54
C CYS A 40 9.60 -14.91 2.38
N SER A 41 10.12 -13.86 3.02
CA SER A 41 11.27 -13.97 3.92
C SER A 41 10.96 -14.72 5.23
N MET A 42 9.67 -14.86 5.59
CA MET A 42 9.26 -15.52 6.83
C MET A 42 9.09 -17.03 6.69
N CYS A 43 8.69 -17.53 5.52
CA CYS A 43 8.39 -18.95 5.31
C CYS A 43 8.97 -19.53 4.01
N GLY A 44 9.72 -18.74 3.24
CA GLY A 44 10.39 -19.18 2.01
C GLY A 44 9.49 -19.40 0.80
N LYS A 45 8.15 -19.38 0.94
CA LYS A 45 7.21 -19.59 -0.16
C LYS A 45 7.37 -18.54 -1.27
N THR A 46 7.40 -18.99 -2.52
CA THR A 46 7.54 -18.14 -3.70
C THR A 46 6.23 -18.01 -4.46
N TYR A 47 5.95 -16.81 -4.95
CA TYR A 47 4.74 -16.50 -5.70
C TYR A 47 5.09 -15.79 -7.00
N SER A 48 4.54 -16.26 -8.14
CA SER A 48 4.78 -15.62 -9.44
C SER A 48 4.00 -14.30 -9.61
N TRP A 49 3.07 -14.00 -8.70
CA TRP A 49 2.19 -12.83 -8.76
C TRP A 49 2.29 -12.03 -7.46
N LYS A 50 2.47 -10.72 -7.57
CA LYS A 50 2.50 -9.81 -6.43
C LYS A 50 1.21 -9.86 -5.61
N SER A 51 0.05 -9.98 -6.25
CA SER A 51 -1.24 -10.13 -5.55
C SER A 51 -1.29 -11.37 -4.67
N SER A 52 -0.82 -12.51 -5.19
CA SER A 52 -0.74 -13.77 -4.44
C SER A 52 0.24 -13.70 -3.27
N TYR A 53 1.42 -13.08 -3.49
CA TYR A 53 2.40 -12.82 -2.44
C TYR A 53 1.84 -11.94 -1.31
N HIS A 54 1.21 -10.82 -1.65
CA HIS A 54 0.62 -9.90 -0.67
C HIS A 54 -0.59 -10.51 0.06
N ARG A 55 -1.36 -11.39 -0.60
CA ARG A 55 -2.40 -12.16 0.07
C ARG A 55 -1.80 -13.13 1.09
N HIS A 56 -0.75 -13.86 0.71
CA HIS A 56 -0.02 -14.72 1.62
C HIS A 56 0.55 -13.96 2.82
N LEU A 57 1.21 -12.81 2.60
CA LEU A 57 1.70 -11.97 3.69
C LEU A 57 0.57 -11.46 4.61
N ARG A 58 -0.66 -11.37 4.09
CA ARG A 58 -1.84 -10.95 4.85
C ARG A 58 -2.40 -12.06 5.71
N GLU A 59 -2.64 -13.22 5.12
CA GLU A 59 -3.41 -14.31 5.72
C GLU A 59 -2.52 -15.23 6.55
N GLU A 60 -1.28 -15.45 6.13
CA GLU A 60 -0.42 -16.48 6.72
C GLU A 60 0.68 -15.88 7.58
N CYS A 61 1.36 -14.82 7.10
CA CYS A 61 2.50 -14.27 7.83
C CYS A 61 2.16 -13.05 8.66
N GLY A 62 0.96 -12.46 8.52
CA GLY A 62 0.53 -11.22 9.19
C GLY A 62 1.37 -9.95 8.90
N ASN A 63 2.55 -10.10 8.29
CA ASN A 63 3.69 -9.18 8.39
C ASN A 63 3.71 -8.04 7.35
N GLN A 64 2.55 -7.64 6.83
CA GLN A 64 2.54 -6.47 5.96
C GLN A 64 2.50 -5.18 6.77
N GLN A 65 3.64 -4.50 6.76
CA GLN A 65 3.85 -3.24 7.46
C GLN A 65 2.76 -2.23 7.08
N ARG A 66 2.03 -1.76 8.09
CA ARG A 66 1.03 -0.70 7.90
C ARG A 66 1.77 0.60 7.60
N VAL A 67 1.24 1.38 6.67
CA VAL A 67 1.74 2.71 6.34
C VAL A 67 0.97 3.76 7.13
N LYS A 68 1.71 4.60 7.86
CA LYS A 68 1.17 5.64 8.75
C LYS A 68 1.02 6.96 8.00
N CYS A 69 -0.13 7.61 8.14
CA CYS A 69 -0.33 9.00 7.71
C CYS A 69 0.46 9.93 8.62
N LYS A 70 1.35 10.76 8.05
CA LYS A 70 2.16 11.70 8.84
C LYS A 70 1.31 12.82 9.46
N ASN A 71 0.22 13.23 8.80
CA ASN A 71 -0.60 14.36 9.23
C ASN A 71 -1.57 14.02 10.38
N CYS A 72 -2.08 12.78 10.48
CA CYS A 72 -3.06 12.41 11.52
C CYS A 72 -2.73 11.11 12.26
N GLY A 73 -1.62 10.46 11.92
CA GLY A 73 -1.18 9.23 12.59
C GLY A 73 -1.99 7.96 12.27
N ARG A 74 -3.09 8.04 11.50
CA ARG A 74 -3.87 6.86 11.10
C ARG A 74 -3.03 5.89 10.28
N GLN A 75 -3.22 4.59 10.52
CA GLN A 75 -2.48 3.52 9.85
C GLN A 75 -3.35 2.85 8.79
N TYR A 76 -2.75 2.60 7.62
CA TYR A 76 -3.40 1.96 6.49
C TYR A 76 -2.66 0.68 6.14
N ARG A 77 -3.40 -0.37 5.80
CA ARG A 77 -2.80 -1.63 5.36
C ARG A 77 -2.10 -1.49 4.00
N TRP A 78 -2.57 -0.57 3.15
CA TRP A 78 -2.08 -0.41 1.79
C TRP A 78 -1.74 1.05 1.47
N ARG A 79 -0.78 1.25 0.55
CA ARG A 79 -0.36 2.58 0.08
C ARG A 79 -1.45 3.30 -0.70
N ASP A 80 -2.21 2.61 -1.54
CA ASP A 80 -3.39 3.14 -2.24
C ASP A 80 -4.43 3.67 -1.25
N SER A 81 -4.65 2.94 -0.15
CA SER A 81 -5.58 3.35 0.90
C SER A 81 -5.09 4.62 1.63
N LEU A 82 -3.78 4.71 1.91
CA LEU A 82 -3.17 5.92 2.45
C LEU A 82 -3.27 7.09 1.46
N ASN A 83 -2.98 6.87 0.18
CA ASN A 83 -3.03 7.91 -0.85
C ASN A 83 -4.46 8.46 -1.01
N ARG A 84 -5.47 7.59 -1.01
CA ARG A 84 -6.87 8.01 -1.00
C ARG A 84 -7.19 8.85 0.23
N HIS A 85 -6.75 8.42 1.41
CA HIS A 85 -6.93 9.19 2.63
C HIS A 85 -6.26 10.56 2.56
N LEU A 86 -5.02 10.65 2.08
CA LEU A 86 -4.35 11.94 1.90
C LEU A 86 -5.12 12.81 0.93
N LYS A 87 -5.56 12.27 -0.21
CA LYS A 87 -6.27 13.02 -1.25
C LYS A 87 -7.61 13.60 -0.79
N TYR A 88 -8.36 12.90 0.06
CA TYR A 88 -9.74 13.29 0.42
C TYR A 88 -9.93 13.72 1.88
N GLU A 89 -8.96 13.47 2.75
CA GLU A 89 -9.07 13.77 4.17
C GLU A 89 -7.93 14.66 4.66
N CYS A 90 -6.69 14.16 4.72
CA CYS A 90 -5.61 14.90 5.37
C CYS A 90 -4.93 15.96 4.51
N GLY A 91 -5.01 15.83 3.19
CA GLY A 91 -4.50 16.81 2.21
C GLY A 91 -5.59 17.72 1.65
N VAL A 92 -6.81 17.67 2.22
CA VAL A 92 -7.90 18.57 1.82
C VAL A 92 -7.96 19.72 2.81
N GLU A 93 -7.83 20.94 2.30
CA GLU A 93 -8.05 22.13 3.11
C GLU A 93 -9.52 22.21 3.56
N PRO A 94 -9.77 22.48 4.86
CA PRO A 94 -11.11 22.54 5.39
C PRO A 94 -11.84 23.79 4.89
N LYS A 95 -12.76 23.59 3.94
CA LYS A 95 -13.51 24.67 3.27
C LYS A 95 -14.83 25.05 3.93
N TYR A 96 -15.37 24.20 4.81
CA TYR A 96 -16.68 24.45 5.44
C TYR A 96 -16.49 25.06 6.82
N MET A 97 -16.96 26.28 7.03
CA MET A 97 -16.84 27.00 8.30
C MET A 97 -18.17 26.94 9.07
N CYS A 98 -18.10 26.70 10.38
CA CYS A 98 -19.23 26.91 11.28
C CYS A 98 -19.46 28.41 11.48
N SER A 99 -20.66 28.90 11.17
CA SER A 99 -21.02 30.31 11.35
C SER A 99 -21.09 30.73 12.82
N ALA A 100 -21.38 29.79 13.73
CA ALA A 100 -21.52 30.08 15.16
C ALA A 100 -20.18 30.15 15.91
N CYS A 101 -19.18 29.33 15.55
CA CYS A 101 -17.90 29.25 16.27
C CYS A 101 -16.65 29.37 15.39
N GLY A 102 -16.79 29.60 14.08
CA GLY A 102 -15.67 29.78 13.14
C GLY A 102 -14.86 28.51 12.83
N ARG A 103 -15.19 27.36 13.44
CA ARG A 103 -14.46 26.11 13.26
C ARG A 103 -14.59 25.59 11.82
N LYS A 104 -13.46 25.21 11.20
CA LYS A 104 -13.43 24.72 9.83
C LYS A 104 -13.46 23.18 9.76
N PHE A 105 -14.18 22.67 8.77
CA PHE A 105 -14.41 21.26 8.49
C PHE A 105 -14.11 20.95 7.03
N ARG A 106 -13.69 19.70 6.80
CA ARG A 106 -13.27 19.20 5.48
C ARG A 106 -14.45 18.84 4.58
N HIS A 107 -15.50 18.32 5.19
CA HIS A 107 -16.70 17.85 4.52
C HIS A 107 -17.95 18.51 5.12
N LYS A 108 -18.96 18.75 4.28
CA LYS A 108 -20.24 19.34 4.70
C LYS A 108 -20.90 18.49 5.78
N GLN A 109 -20.90 17.17 5.66
CA GLN A 109 -21.49 16.28 6.67
C GLN A 109 -20.84 16.43 8.06
N LEU A 110 -19.54 16.75 8.13
CA LEU A 110 -18.87 16.97 9.42
C LEU A 110 -19.32 18.28 10.05
N LEU A 111 -19.49 19.34 9.25
CA LEU A 111 -20.07 20.60 9.71
C LEU A 111 -21.52 20.39 10.17
N THR A 112 -22.36 19.73 9.37
CA THR A 112 -23.76 19.46 9.73
C THR A 112 -23.87 18.65 11.03
N SER A 113 -23.03 17.62 11.20
CA SER A 113 -23.01 16.87 12.46
C SER A 113 -22.50 17.70 13.63
N HIS A 114 -21.55 18.61 13.41
CA HIS A 114 -21.07 19.51 14.45
C HIS A 114 -22.17 20.49 14.87
N LEU A 115 -22.84 21.13 13.91
CA LEU A 115 -23.97 22.02 14.19
C LEU A 115 -24.98 21.28 15.06
N ARG A 116 -25.55 20.16 14.59
CA ARG A 116 -26.55 19.38 15.33
C ARG A 116 -26.14 18.97 16.76
N LYS A 117 -24.85 18.79 17.03
CA LYS A 117 -24.37 18.31 18.34
C LYS A 117 -23.97 19.42 19.30
N PHE A 118 -23.61 20.60 18.78
CA PHE A 118 -22.98 21.67 19.57
C PHE A 118 -23.74 23.00 19.49
N HIS A 119 -24.71 23.14 18.57
CA HIS A 119 -25.50 24.33 18.30
C HIS A 119 -26.95 23.97 17.99
#